data_AF-A4CXP9-F1
#
_entry.id   AF-A4CXP9-F1
#
_cell.length_a   1.000
_cell.length_b   1.000
_cell.length_c   1.000
_cell.angle_alpha   90.00
_cell.angle_beta   90.00
_cell.angle_gamma   90.00
#
_symmetry.space_group_name_H-M   'P 1'
#
loop_
_entity.id
_entity.type
_entity.pdbx_description
1 polymer ?
#
loop_
_entity_poly.entity_id
_entity_poly.type
_entity_poly.pdbx_seq_one_letter_code
_entity_poly.pdbx_strand_id
1 'polypeptide(L)'
;MEPQQLPPIAGREKTIHTLRLNPPAPSILPGHSSLEGLQAAFACALHMHQPTVPAGVDGALISHLQYMIERPGEGDNHNAEPFAQCYRRMADLIPELIREGCKPRIMLDYSGNLLWGVMQMGRDDITEALRYLACDDQMQQHVEWLGTFWSHAVAPSTPIPDLALQISAWQHQFADLFGDEALQRVQGFSLPEMHLPNHPDTLFALVKALKEAGYRWMLVQEHSVEQFNGTPLEHAQRYLPNQLIARNSSGEEISMTVLIKTQGSDTKLVGQMQPCYEAMGLASQHLNGKDVPSLVSQIADGENGGVMMNEFPEAFRQANRRIRDGEGNITALNGSEYLAHLDAIGVETKHFPRIQAVLQHRLWREVGEATHPDAVSTAIETLTSRGDGFSMQGASWTNNLSWVEGYSNVLEPMQSLSAQFHQRFDAAVATDPSVTATPAYQQALLHVLLLETSCFRYWGQGLWTEFAQEINRRGQSALATEP
;
A
#
# COMPACT_ATOMS: atom_id res chain seq x y z
N MET A 1 34.57 -8.08 3.21
CA MET A 1 33.12 -7.93 3.02
C MET A 1 32.45 -8.47 4.25
N GLU A 2 31.79 -7.62 5.03
CA GLU A 2 30.85 -8.12 6.03
C GLU A 2 29.80 -8.99 5.30
N PRO A 3 29.36 -10.12 5.89
CA PRO A 3 28.30 -10.91 5.30
C PRO A 3 27.10 -10.01 5.07
N GLN A 4 26.56 -10.02 3.84
CA GLN A 4 25.40 -9.20 3.47
C GLN A 4 24.26 -9.50 4.46
N GLN A 5 23.94 -8.53 5.32
CA GLN A 5 22.94 -8.70 6.36
C GLN A 5 21.57 -8.87 5.69
N LEU A 6 20.92 -10.01 5.96
CA LEU A 6 19.54 -10.26 5.51
C LEU A 6 18.61 -9.21 6.11
N PRO A 7 17.57 -8.77 5.37
CA PRO A 7 16.61 -7.84 5.92
C PRO A 7 15.80 -8.50 7.05
N PRO A 8 15.31 -7.72 8.02
CA PRO A 8 14.41 -8.21 9.06
C PRO A 8 13.00 -8.46 8.48
N ILE A 9 12.83 -9.58 7.77
CA ILE A 9 11.57 -9.93 7.07
C ILE A 9 10.78 -11.09 7.70
N ALA A 10 11.36 -11.77 8.70
CA ALA A 10 10.75 -12.93 9.35
C ALA A 10 11.37 -13.20 10.74
N GLY A 11 10.81 -14.16 11.47
CA GLY A 11 11.33 -14.65 12.76
C GLY A 11 10.67 -14.04 14.00
N ARG A 12 9.72 -13.11 13.83
CA ARG A 12 8.93 -12.48 14.91
C ARG A 12 7.43 -12.56 14.65
N GLU A 13 6.95 -13.47 13.80
CA GLU A 13 5.56 -13.54 13.34
C GLU A 13 4.58 -13.56 14.51
N LYS A 14 4.80 -14.44 15.50
CA LYS A 14 3.93 -14.56 16.68
C LYS A 14 3.90 -13.28 17.52
N THR A 15 5.06 -12.65 17.72
CA THR A 15 5.20 -11.43 18.52
C THR A 15 4.49 -10.27 17.83
N ILE A 16 4.76 -10.07 16.54
CA ILE A 16 4.14 -9.02 15.73
C ILE A 16 2.63 -9.26 15.62
N HIS A 17 2.18 -10.48 15.34
CA HIS A 17 0.74 -10.78 15.28
C HIS A 17 0.02 -10.44 16.60
N THR A 18 0.59 -10.84 17.74
CA THR A 18 0.03 -10.53 19.06
C THR A 18 -0.02 -9.02 19.32
N LEU A 19 1.05 -8.31 18.95
CA LEU A 19 1.17 -6.86 19.07
C LEU A 19 0.11 -6.13 18.24
N ARG A 20 -0.10 -6.58 16.99
CA ARG A 20 -1.02 -6.00 15.99
C ARG A 20 -2.49 -6.24 16.30
N LEU A 21 -2.82 -7.34 16.98
CA LEU A 21 -4.19 -7.62 17.42
C LEU A 21 -4.61 -6.84 18.67
N ASN A 22 -3.64 -6.26 19.40
CA ASN A 22 -3.88 -5.43 20.59
C ASN A 22 -3.39 -4.00 20.38
N PRO A 23 -3.97 -3.23 19.41
CA PRO A 23 -3.55 -1.86 19.20
C PRO A 23 -3.93 -0.98 20.40
N PRO A 24 -3.19 0.12 20.65
CA PRO A 24 -3.62 1.13 21.60
C PRO A 24 -4.99 1.69 21.19
N ALA A 25 -5.76 2.18 22.17
CA ALA A 25 -7.04 2.83 21.89
C ALA A 25 -6.83 3.99 20.90
N PRO A 26 -7.79 4.25 19.99
CA PRO A 26 -7.70 5.39 19.08
C PRO A 26 -7.53 6.68 19.89
N SER A 27 -6.37 7.33 19.77
CA SER A 27 -6.12 8.59 20.46
C SER A 27 -6.70 9.70 19.59
N ILE A 28 -7.90 10.16 19.89
CA ILE A 28 -8.35 11.50 19.46
C ILE A 28 -7.62 12.46 20.39
N LEU A 29 -6.56 13.10 19.91
CA LEU A 29 -5.72 13.91 20.80
C LEU A 29 -6.49 15.13 21.33
N PRO A 30 -6.26 15.53 22.59
CA PRO A 30 -6.89 16.71 23.17
C PRO A 30 -6.52 17.97 22.37
N GLY A 31 -7.52 18.72 21.87
CA GLY A 31 -7.31 19.95 21.08
C GLY A 31 -7.52 19.81 19.57
N HIS A 32 -7.74 18.59 19.06
CA HIS A 32 -8.35 18.38 17.75
C HIS A 32 -9.86 18.52 17.89
N SER A 33 -10.28 19.79 17.81
CA SER A 33 -11.66 20.26 17.82
C SER A 33 -12.49 19.43 16.85
N SER A 34 -13.48 18.73 17.40
CA SER A 34 -14.73 18.25 16.80
C SER A 34 -14.89 18.42 15.29
N LEU A 35 -15.39 17.38 14.59
CA LEU A 35 -15.86 17.53 13.20
C LEU A 35 -17.02 18.53 13.05
N GLU A 36 -17.56 19.02 14.16
CA GLU A 36 -18.64 20.00 14.22
C GLU A 36 -18.30 21.28 13.46
N GLY A 37 -19.17 21.62 12.51
CA GLY A 37 -19.04 22.82 11.68
C GLY A 37 -18.16 22.63 10.45
N LEU A 38 -17.41 21.53 10.30
CA LEU A 38 -16.61 21.28 9.09
C LEU A 38 -17.47 20.82 7.92
N GLN A 39 -17.24 21.41 6.74
CA GLN A 39 -17.92 21.01 5.50
C GLN A 39 -17.22 19.82 4.85
N ALA A 40 -15.90 19.87 4.77
CA ALA A 40 -15.10 18.84 4.16
C ALA A 40 -13.72 18.78 4.80
N ALA A 41 -12.99 17.72 4.46
CA ALA A 41 -11.60 17.53 4.79
C ALA A 41 -10.88 16.91 3.59
N PHE A 42 -9.56 16.96 3.61
CA PHE A 42 -8.74 16.18 2.69
C PHE A 42 -7.71 15.35 3.45
N ALA A 43 -7.42 14.18 2.90
CA ALA A 43 -6.38 13.26 3.31
C ALA A 43 -5.43 13.04 2.13
N CYS A 44 -4.15 13.31 2.35
CA CYS A 44 -3.11 13.19 1.32
C CYS A 44 -2.09 12.16 1.77
N ALA A 45 -1.76 11.21 0.89
CA ALA A 45 -0.70 10.24 1.09
C ALA A 45 0.41 10.38 0.05
N LEU A 46 1.64 10.12 0.47
CA LEU A 46 2.79 9.96 -0.42
C LEU A 46 3.25 8.51 -0.38
N HIS A 47 3.32 7.90 -1.56
CA HIS A 47 3.87 6.57 -1.78
C HIS A 47 5.34 6.69 -2.18
N MET A 48 6.24 5.94 -1.54
CA MET A 48 7.69 6.00 -1.76
C MET A 48 8.26 4.61 -1.99
N HIS A 49 8.99 4.43 -3.09
CA HIS A 49 9.46 3.12 -3.50
C HIS A 49 10.74 3.14 -4.36
N GLN A 50 11.66 2.24 -4.04
CA GLN A 50 12.76 1.83 -4.91
C GLN A 50 12.92 0.31 -4.86
N PRO A 51 13.06 -0.36 -6.01
CA PRO A 51 13.27 -1.80 -6.04
C PRO A 51 14.69 -2.18 -5.60
N THR A 52 14.88 -3.42 -5.18
CA THR A 52 16.21 -4.04 -5.07
C THR A 52 16.54 -4.74 -6.38
N VAL A 53 17.77 -4.55 -6.87
CA VAL A 53 18.27 -5.14 -8.12
C VAL A 53 19.58 -5.91 -7.87
N PRO A 54 19.82 -7.04 -8.59
CA PRO A 54 21.05 -7.84 -8.47
C PRO A 54 22.21 -7.22 -9.29
N ALA A 55 22.45 -5.92 -9.13
CA ALA A 55 23.35 -5.14 -9.99
C ALA A 55 24.56 -4.52 -9.24
N GLY A 56 24.78 -4.91 -7.99
CA GLY A 56 25.96 -4.52 -7.21
C GLY A 56 27.22 -5.25 -7.66
N VAL A 57 28.33 -4.97 -6.96
CA VAL A 57 29.61 -5.69 -7.16
C VAL A 57 29.38 -7.19 -7.01
N ASP A 58 29.92 -7.98 -7.94
CA ASP A 58 29.72 -9.43 -8.05
C ASP A 58 28.24 -9.86 -8.11
N GLY A 59 27.36 -8.96 -8.57
CA GLY A 59 25.93 -9.18 -8.67
C GLY A 59 25.20 -9.06 -7.32
N ALA A 60 25.78 -8.45 -6.29
CA ALA A 60 25.12 -8.25 -5.00
C ALA A 60 23.73 -7.58 -5.16
N LEU A 61 22.78 -7.97 -4.29
CA LEU A 61 21.48 -7.30 -4.19
C LEU A 61 21.68 -5.90 -3.60
N ILE A 62 21.36 -4.86 -4.35
CA ILE A 62 21.49 -3.45 -3.93
C ILE A 62 20.17 -2.71 -4.18
N SER A 63 19.95 -1.62 -3.43
CA SER A 63 18.89 -0.67 -3.77
C SER A 63 19.10 -0.11 -5.18
N HIS A 64 18.03 0.04 -5.95
CA HIS A 64 18.13 0.73 -7.23
C HIS A 64 18.55 2.20 -7.05
N LEU A 65 18.27 2.82 -5.90
CA LEU A 65 18.80 4.14 -5.57
C LEU A 65 20.34 4.15 -5.55
N GLN A 66 20.97 3.10 -5.00
CA GLN A 66 22.41 2.92 -5.04
C GLN A 66 22.90 2.75 -6.48
N TYR A 67 22.22 1.90 -7.27
CA TYR A 67 22.53 1.70 -8.69
C TYR A 67 22.57 3.04 -9.44
N MET A 68 21.58 3.91 -9.21
CA MET A 68 21.48 5.23 -9.82
C MET A 68 22.64 6.15 -9.39
N ILE A 69 22.97 6.21 -8.09
CA ILE A 69 24.07 7.04 -7.56
C ILE A 69 25.41 6.65 -8.18
N GLU A 70 25.66 5.35 -8.34
CA GLU A 70 26.89 4.83 -8.92
C GLU A 70 26.98 5.08 -10.43
N ARG A 71 25.85 5.36 -11.09
CA ARG A 71 25.74 5.49 -12.56
C ARG A 71 24.93 6.74 -12.97
N PRO A 72 25.36 7.95 -12.59
CA PRO A 72 24.56 9.17 -12.77
C PRO A 72 24.37 9.59 -14.25
N GLY A 73 25.21 9.07 -15.16
CA GLY A 73 25.13 9.36 -16.60
C GLY A 73 24.15 8.49 -17.39
N GLU A 74 23.51 7.49 -16.75
CA GLU A 74 22.59 6.58 -17.41
C GLU A 74 21.14 7.03 -17.20
N GLY A 75 20.45 7.39 -18.29
CA GLY A 75 19.03 7.75 -18.25
C GLY A 75 18.69 8.80 -17.17
N ASP A 76 17.69 8.48 -16.36
CA ASP A 76 17.18 9.36 -15.29
C ASP A 76 17.93 9.16 -13.94
N ASN A 77 19.06 8.46 -13.92
CA ASN A 77 19.83 8.21 -12.70
C ASN A 77 20.35 9.48 -12.02
N HIS A 78 20.45 10.58 -12.77
CA HIS A 78 20.76 11.91 -12.24
C HIS A 78 19.73 12.39 -11.19
N ASN A 79 18.54 11.78 -11.12
CA ASN A 79 17.50 12.08 -10.13
C ASN A 79 17.68 11.35 -8.79
N ALA A 80 18.74 10.57 -8.59
CA ALA A 80 18.93 9.80 -7.35
C ALA A 80 18.91 10.68 -6.09
N GLU A 81 19.65 11.79 -6.07
CA GLU A 81 19.65 12.67 -4.90
C GLU A 81 18.35 13.48 -4.74
N PRO A 82 17.71 13.99 -5.82
CA PRO A 82 16.33 14.46 -5.76
C PRO A 82 15.34 13.46 -5.15
N PHE A 83 15.43 12.17 -5.48
CA PHE A 83 14.61 11.12 -4.87
C PHE A 83 14.92 10.96 -3.39
N ALA A 84 16.21 10.90 -3.02
CA ALA A 84 16.63 10.85 -1.61
C ALA A 84 16.09 12.03 -0.80
N GLN A 85 16.08 13.23 -1.37
CA GLN A 85 15.46 14.40 -0.74
C GLN A 85 13.95 14.22 -0.56
N CYS A 86 13.25 13.64 -1.54
CA CYS A 86 11.81 13.36 -1.44
C CYS A 86 11.49 12.40 -0.28
N TYR A 87 12.35 11.43 0.00
CA TYR A 87 12.17 10.48 1.10
C TYR A 87 12.27 11.11 2.49
N ARG A 88 13.01 12.21 2.65
CA ARG A 88 13.20 12.83 3.98
C ARG A 88 12.48 14.16 4.17
N ARG A 89 12.08 14.84 3.09
CA ARG A 89 11.61 16.25 3.14
C ARG A 89 10.43 16.53 4.09
N MET A 90 9.58 15.54 4.36
CA MET A 90 8.46 15.76 5.29
C MET A 90 8.94 16.04 6.71
N ALA A 91 10.13 15.57 7.09
CA ALA A 91 10.78 15.89 8.36
C ALA A 91 11.17 17.38 8.47
N ASP A 92 11.27 18.09 7.35
CA ASP A 92 11.52 19.54 7.33
C ASP A 92 10.21 20.34 7.21
N LEU A 93 9.34 19.93 6.28
CA LEU A 93 8.11 20.67 5.94
C LEU A 93 7.09 20.69 7.08
N ILE A 94 6.92 19.58 7.79
CA ILE A 94 5.92 19.48 8.85
C ILE A 94 6.30 20.37 10.04
N PRO A 95 7.51 20.28 10.63
CA PRO A 95 7.91 21.17 11.72
C PRO A 95 7.92 22.65 11.33
N GLU A 96 8.29 22.99 10.08
CA GLU A 96 8.18 24.34 9.55
C GLU A 96 6.74 24.87 9.69
N LEU A 97 5.78 24.14 9.14
CA LEU A 97 4.37 24.54 9.15
C LEU A 97 3.76 24.58 10.55
N ILE A 98 4.16 23.67 11.43
CA ILE A 98 3.69 23.69 12.83
C ILE A 98 4.16 24.97 13.54
N ARG A 99 5.41 25.40 13.34
CA ARG A 99 5.93 26.67 13.90
C ARG A 99 5.14 27.88 13.38
N GLU A 100 4.58 27.78 12.19
CA GLU A 100 3.70 28.81 11.60
C GLU A 100 2.24 28.73 12.09
N GLY A 101 1.92 27.85 13.03
CA GLY A 101 0.57 27.66 13.56
C GLY A 101 -0.36 26.83 12.66
N CYS A 102 0.17 26.20 11.61
CA CYS A 102 -0.60 25.28 10.77
C CYS A 102 -0.78 23.92 11.47
N LYS A 103 -1.75 23.13 10.99
CA LYS A 103 -2.01 21.76 11.44
C LYS A 103 -1.88 20.77 10.29
N PRO A 104 -0.67 20.57 9.72
CA PRO A 104 -0.50 19.70 8.57
C PRO A 104 -0.88 18.25 8.88
N ARG A 105 -1.39 17.54 7.88
CA ARG A 105 -1.61 16.10 7.90
C ARG A 105 -1.00 15.48 6.65
N ILE A 106 -0.33 14.35 6.82
CA ILE A 106 0.14 13.53 5.72
C ILE A 106 0.12 12.06 6.12
N MET A 107 -0.25 11.21 5.18
CA MET A 107 -0.08 9.77 5.26
C MET A 107 1.19 9.36 4.49
N LEU A 108 1.97 8.43 5.03
CA LEU A 108 3.22 7.97 4.43
C LEU A 108 3.18 6.46 4.18
N ASP A 109 3.43 6.07 2.93
CA ASP A 109 3.55 4.69 2.48
C ASP A 109 4.98 4.49 1.94
N TYR A 110 5.76 3.66 2.62
CA TYR A 110 7.13 3.31 2.23
C TYR A 110 7.23 1.80 2.07
N SER A 111 7.60 1.36 0.87
CA SER A 111 7.92 -0.06 0.61
C SER A 111 9.07 -0.56 1.50
N GLY A 112 9.00 -1.82 1.90
CA GLY A 112 10.00 -2.43 2.78
C GLY A 112 11.39 -2.55 2.13
N ASN A 113 11.45 -2.79 0.82
CA ASN A 113 12.71 -2.83 0.07
C ASN A 113 13.37 -1.45 -0.07
N LEU A 114 12.61 -0.36 -0.14
CA LEU A 114 13.17 1.00 -0.01
C LEU A 114 13.81 1.18 1.38
N LEU A 115 13.08 0.82 2.45
CA LEU A 115 13.58 0.93 3.82
C LEU A 115 14.87 0.11 4.02
N TRP A 116 14.89 -1.14 3.56
CA TRP A 116 16.09 -1.96 3.59
C TRP A 116 17.21 -1.35 2.75
N GLY A 117 16.90 -0.88 1.54
CA GLY A 117 17.85 -0.29 0.62
C GLY A 117 18.58 0.92 1.21
N VAL A 118 17.87 1.85 1.85
CA VAL A 118 18.51 3.03 2.48
C VAL A 118 19.35 2.65 3.69
N MET A 119 18.98 1.59 4.43
CA MET A 119 19.82 1.03 5.50
C MET A 119 21.11 0.43 4.94
N GLN A 120 21.03 -0.36 3.88
CA GLN A 120 22.20 -0.96 3.22
C GLN A 120 23.17 0.11 2.70
N MET A 121 22.63 1.24 2.23
CA MET A 121 23.41 2.36 1.74
C MET A 121 24.03 3.22 2.85
N GLY A 122 23.66 3.01 4.12
CA GLY A 122 24.08 3.87 5.23
C GLY A 122 23.56 5.31 5.11
N ARG A 123 22.36 5.50 4.53
CA ARG A 123 21.72 6.83 4.39
C ARG A 123 21.02 7.23 5.69
N ASP A 124 21.84 7.51 6.71
CA ASP A 124 21.38 7.93 8.04
C ASP A 124 20.55 9.22 7.99
N ASP A 125 20.80 10.08 7.00
CA ASP A 125 20.01 11.29 6.75
C ASP A 125 18.55 10.99 6.37
N ILE A 126 18.27 9.81 5.79
CA ILE A 126 16.92 9.35 5.48
C ILE A 126 16.37 8.58 6.68
N THR A 127 17.08 7.58 7.19
CA THR A 127 16.56 6.70 8.25
C THR A 127 16.26 7.48 9.54
N GLU A 128 17.08 8.46 9.92
CA GLU A 128 16.81 9.31 11.10
C GLU A 128 15.66 10.30 10.86
N ALA A 129 15.49 10.80 9.64
CA ALA A 129 14.34 11.63 9.29
C ALA A 129 13.02 10.83 9.37
N LEU A 130 13.02 9.60 8.86
CA LEU A 130 11.86 8.71 8.96
C LEU A 130 11.60 8.29 10.42
N ARG A 131 12.65 8.02 11.19
CA ARG A 131 12.54 7.74 12.63
C ARG A 131 11.91 8.90 13.39
N TYR A 132 12.35 10.13 13.12
CA TYR A 132 11.74 11.33 13.67
C TYR A 132 10.25 11.41 13.33
N LEU A 133 9.87 11.22 12.06
CA LEU A 133 8.47 11.24 11.63
C LEU A 133 7.61 10.14 12.27
N ALA A 134 8.16 8.96 12.54
CA ALA A 134 7.43 7.82 13.11
C ALA A 134 7.35 7.82 14.64
N CYS A 135 8.38 8.33 15.31
CA CYS A 135 8.59 8.13 16.75
C CYS A 135 8.41 9.40 17.57
N ASP A 136 8.62 10.60 17.02
CA ASP A 136 8.44 11.83 17.78
C ASP A 136 6.96 12.08 18.15
N ASP A 137 6.68 12.39 19.41
CA ASP A 137 5.32 12.55 19.93
C ASP A 137 4.52 13.66 19.22
N GLN A 138 5.21 14.73 18.77
CA GLN A 138 4.57 15.77 17.99
C GLN A 138 4.31 15.28 16.57
N MET A 139 5.28 14.62 15.92
CA MET A 139 5.09 14.11 14.55
C MET A 139 3.98 13.06 14.45
N GLN A 140 3.81 12.20 15.46
CA GLN A 140 2.72 11.22 15.53
C GLN A 140 1.31 11.83 15.42
N GLN A 141 1.16 13.13 15.72
CA GLN A 141 -0.12 13.84 15.60
C GLN A 141 -0.38 14.35 14.17
N HIS A 142 0.65 14.43 13.34
CA HIS A 142 0.61 15.01 12.00
C HIS A 142 0.84 13.97 10.90
N VAL A 143 1.51 12.87 11.22
CA VAL A 143 1.91 11.82 10.28
C VAL A 143 1.19 10.53 10.64
N GLU A 144 0.49 9.95 9.67
CA GLU A 144 0.02 8.57 9.76
C GLU A 144 0.85 7.70 8.81
N TRP A 145 1.35 6.58 9.32
CA TRP A 145 2.03 5.58 8.48
C TRP A 145 1.01 4.55 7.98
N LEU A 146 1.09 4.22 6.70
CA LEU A 146 0.30 3.17 6.07
C LEU A 146 1.15 1.92 5.88
N GLY A 147 0.54 0.75 6.06
CA GLY A 147 1.13 -0.50 5.62
C GLY A 147 1.12 -0.63 4.10
N THR A 148 2.06 -1.40 3.58
CA THR A 148 2.12 -1.83 2.17
C THR A 148 2.78 -3.20 2.07
N PHE A 149 2.99 -3.72 0.87
CA PHE A 149 3.80 -4.93 0.66
C PHE A 149 5.29 -4.62 0.69
N TRP A 150 6.05 -5.51 1.31
CA TRP A 150 7.49 -5.31 1.52
C TRP A 150 8.25 -5.05 0.21
N SER A 151 8.02 -5.83 -0.85
CA SER A 151 8.73 -5.65 -2.13
C SER A 151 7.97 -4.87 -3.20
N HIS A 152 6.87 -4.20 -2.84
CA HIS A 152 5.99 -3.54 -3.82
C HIS A 152 5.35 -4.53 -4.81
N ALA A 153 4.82 -5.64 -4.29
CA ALA A 153 4.19 -6.69 -5.10
C ALA A 153 2.80 -6.30 -5.63
N VAL A 154 2.38 -6.85 -6.77
CA VAL A 154 1.08 -6.54 -7.39
C VAL A 154 0.04 -7.60 -7.01
N ALA A 155 -0.84 -7.26 -6.06
CA ALA A 155 -1.75 -8.21 -5.40
C ALA A 155 -2.51 -9.17 -6.34
N PRO A 156 -3.07 -8.75 -7.50
CA PRO A 156 -3.76 -9.66 -8.41
C PRO A 156 -2.88 -10.73 -9.07
N SER A 157 -1.57 -10.48 -9.15
CA SER A 157 -0.60 -11.37 -9.80
C SER A 157 0.30 -12.12 -8.82
N THR A 158 0.38 -11.67 -7.58
CA THR A 158 1.08 -12.35 -6.49
C THR A 158 0.36 -13.65 -6.13
N PRO A 159 1.07 -14.77 -5.93
CA PRO A 159 0.43 -16.00 -5.48
C PRO A 159 -0.28 -15.77 -4.15
N ILE A 160 -1.47 -16.35 -3.99
CA ILE A 160 -2.37 -16.07 -2.85
C ILE A 160 -1.68 -16.25 -1.48
N PRO A 161 -0.90 -17.31 -1.23
CA PRO A 161 -0.20 -17.49 0.05
C PRO A 161 0.83 -16.40 0.37
N ASP A 162 1.48 -15.84 -0.65
CA ASP A 162 2.55 -14.85 -0.49
C ASP A 162 2.02 -13.46 -0.09
N LEU A 163 0.72 -13.18 -0.27
CA LEU A 163 0.10 -11.94 0.20
C LEU A 163 0.35 -11.73 1.70
N ALA A 164 0.20 -12.78 2.50
CA ALA A 164 0.44 -12.72 3.94
C ALA A 164 1.95 -12.58 4.26
N LEU A 165 2.82 -13.20 3.45
CA LEU A 165 4.28 -13.07 3.60
C LEU A 165 4.75 -11.65 3.34
N GLN A 166 4.26 -11.00 2.27
CA GLN A 166 4.55 -9.60 1.93
C GLN A 166 4.13 -8.63 3.03
N ILE A 167 2.93 -8.83 3.58
CA ILE A 167 2.42 -8.04 4.69
C ILE A 167 3.27 -8.23 5.95
N SER A 168 3.56 -9.48 6.30
CA SER A 168 4.35 -9.83 7.48
C SER A 168 5.77 -9.26 7.39
N ALA A 169 6.43 -9.41 6.24
CA ALA A 169 7.78 -8.89 6.00
C ALA A 169 7.84 -7.37 6.16
N TRP A 170 6.82 -6.65 5.68
CA TRP A 170 6.74 -5.20 5.88
C TRP A 170 6.64 -4.83 7.36
N GLN A 171 5.82 -5.54 8.13
CA GLN A 171 5.68 -5.29 9.56
C GLN A 171 6.97 -5.55 10.33
N HIS A 172 7.73 -6.59 9.96
CA HIS A 172 9.05 -6.84 10.56
C HIS A 172 10.04 -5.71 10.24
N GLN A 173 10.11 -5.30 8.98
CA GLN A 173 10.98 -4.20 8.54
C GLN A 173 10.64 -2.87 9.23
N PHE A 174 9.35 -2.57 9.34
CA PHE A 174 8.86 -1.35 9.99
C PHE A 174 9.15 -1.36 11.50
N ALA A 175 8.90 -2.49 12.18
CA ALA A 175 9.17 -2.64 13.61
C ALA A 175 10.67 -2.61 13.93
N ASP A 176 11.51 -3.18 13.08
CA ASP A 176 12.97 -3.11 13.24
C ASP A 176 13.47 -1.66 13.16
N LEU A 177 12.96 -0.91 12.17
CA LEU A 177 13.41 0.47 11.97
C LEU A 177 12.81 1.43 13.00
N PHE A 178 11.54 1.32 13.35
CA PHE A 178 10.82 2.33 14.15
C PHE A 178 10.30 1.85 15.51
N GLY A 179 10.41 0.56 15.80
CA GLY A 179 9.94 -0.03 17.06
C GLY A 179 8.49 -0.49 17.03
N ASP A 180 8.16 -1.36 17.99
CA ASP A 180 6.85 -2.02 18.10
C ASP A 180 5.71 -1.03 18.36
N GLU A 181 5.94 0.02 19.15
CA GLU A 181 4.92 1.05 19.43
C GLU A 181 4.52 1.81 18.16
N ALA A 182 5.50 2.14 17.30
CA ALA A 182 5.23 2.77 16.01
C ALA A 182 4.43 1.83 15.11
N LEU A 183 4.81 0.56 15.05
CA LEU A 183 4.06 -0.43 14.29
C LEU A 183 2.62 -0.53 14.78
N GLN A 184 2.33 -0.52 16.09
CA GLN A 184 0.96 -0.62 16.60
C GLN A 184 0.02 0.51 16.14
N ARG A 185 0.57 1.68 15.79
CA ARG A 185 -0.22 2.83 15.31
C ARG A 185 -0.64 2.70 13.84
N VAL A 186 0.00 1.84 13.05
CA VAL A 186 -0.28 1.66 11.62
C VAL A 186 -1.62 0.94 11.44
N GLN A 187 -2.68 1.63 11.04
CA GLN A 187 -4.02 1.03 10.87
C GLN A 187 -4.48 0.95 9.42
N GLY A 188 -4.06 1.91 8.60
CA GLY A 188 -4.34 1.94 7.16
C GLY A 188 -3.38 1.08 6.35
N PHE A 189 -3.84 0.68 5.17
CA PHE A 189 -3.05 -0.05 4.18
C PHE A 189 -3.22 0.57 2.79
N SER A 190 -2.13 0.67 2.04
CA SER A 190 -2.13 1.09 0.64
C SER A 190 -1.57 -0.04 -0.22
N LEU A 191 -2.31 -0.43 -1.27
CA LEU A 191 -1.83 -1.46 -2.18
C LEU A 191 -0.79 -0.86 -3.12
N PRO A 192 0.34 -1.54 -3.40
CA PRO A 192 1.20 -1.20 -4.53
C PRO A 192 0.39 -1.04 -5.80
N GLU A 193 0.71 0.01 -6.57
CA GLU A 193 -0.02 0.39 -7.81
C GLU A 193 -1.51 0.67 -7.59
N MET A 194 -1.93 0.79 -6.33
CA MET A 194 -3.32 0.85 -5.90
C MET A 194 -4.18 -0.25 -6.53
N HIS A 195 -3.57 -1.43 -6.76
CA HIS A 195 -4.13 -2.47 -7.61
C HIS A 195 -4.99 -3.44 -6.81
N LEU A 196 -6.29 -3.17 -6.78
CA LEU A 196 -7.25 -4.03 -6.08
C LEU A 196 -7.55 -5.30 -6.90
N PRO A 197 -7.40 -6.51 -6.34
CA PRO A 197 -7.84 -7.74 -7.00
C PRO A 197 -9.36 -7.74 -7.16
N ASN A 198 -9.83 -8.09 -8.35
CA ASN A 198 -11.25 -8.33 -8.61
C ASN A 198 -11.61 -9.82 -8.68
N HIS A 199 -10.61 -10.72 -8.82
CA HIS A 199 -10.81 -12.16 -8.64
C HIS A 199 -11.31 -12.46 -7.21
N PRO A 200 -12.45 -13.17 -7.05
CA PRO A 200 -13.09 -13.42 -5.74
C PRO A 200 -12.15 -13.98 -4.67
N ASP A 201 -11.39 -15.03 -5.02
CA ASP A 201 -10.55 -15.74 -4.05
C ASP A 201 -9.33 -14.92 -3.63
N THR A 202 -8.72 -14.21 -4.58
CA THR A 202 -7.57 -13.33 -4.31
C THR A 202 -7.99 -12.14 -3.44
N LEU A 203 -9.14 -11.52 -3.75
CA LEU A 203 -9.66 -10.43 -2.95
C LEU A 203 -10.00 -10.88 -1.52
N PHE A 204 -10.67 -12.02 -1.38
CA PHE A 204 -10.99 -12.58 -0.07
C PHE A 204 -9.74 -12.87 0.74
N ALA A 205 -8.74 -13.52 0.13
CA ALA A 205 -7.48 -13.83 0.79
C ALA A 205 -6.71 -12.57 1.21
N LEU A 206 -6.68 -11.54 0.34
CA LEU A 206 -6.09 -10.25 0.67
C LEU A 206 -6.77 -9.59 1.88
N VAL A 207 -8.10 -9.47 1.85
CA VAL A 207 -8.86 -8.84 2.95
C VAL A 207 -8.70 -9.64 4.25
N LYS A 208 -8.67 -10.96 4.17
CA LYS A 208 -8.41 -11.84 5.32
C LYS A 208 -7.02 -11.59 5.89
N ALA A 209 -5.98 -11.65 5.06
CA ALA A 209 -4.59 -11.42 5.48
C ALA A 209 -4.39 -10.05 6.12
N LEU A 210 -4.99 -8.99 5.55
CA LEU A 210 -4.91 -7.64 6.12
C LEU A 210 -5.57 -7.55 7.50
N LYS A 211 -6.73 -8.17 7.70
CA LYS A 211 -7.43 -8.17 9.00
C LYS A 211 -6.68 -8.98 10.05
N GLU A 212 -6.16 -10.14 9.67
CA GLU A 212 -5.33 -11.00 10.54
C GLU A 212 -4.00 -10.31 10.90
N ALA A 213 -3.47 -9.47 10.01
CA ALA A 213 -2.30 -8.63 10.27
C ALA A 213 -2.61 -7.33 11.06
N GLY A 214 -3.86 -7.11 11.46
CA GLY A 214 -4.27 -6.01 12.33
C GLY A 214 -4.62 -4.69 11.62
N TYR A 215 -4.63 -4.64 10.28
CA TYR A 215 -5.11 -3.45 9.56
C TYR A 215 -6.62 -3.29 9.72
N ARG A 216 -7.09 -2.04 9.62
CA ARG A 216 -8.49 -1.65 9.89
C ARG A 216 -9.19 -1.09 8.66
N TRP A 217 -8.43 -0.45 7.77
CA TRP A 217 -8.96 0.12 6.55
C TRP A 217 -7.90 0.12 5.44
N MET A 218 -8.31 0.28 4.19
CA MET A 218 -7.39 0.43 3.05
C MET A 218 -7.82 1.55 2.10
N LEU A 219 -6.87 2.14 1.37
CA LEU A 219 -7.16 3.01 0.23
C LEU A 219 -7.46 2.18 -1.02
N VAL A 220 -8.53 2.50 -1.73
CA VAL A 220 -8.88 1.87 -3.03
C VAL A 220 -9.26 2.93 -4.06
N GLN A 221 -9.13 2.62 -5.35
CA GLN A 221 -9.45 3.57 -6.41
C GLN A 221 -10.95 3.60 -6.70
N GLU A 222 -11.49 4.77 -7.03
CA GLU A 222 -12.90 4.88 -7.37
C GLU A 222 -13.33 3.97 -8.53
N HIS A 223 -12.44 3.67 -9.48
CA HIS A 223 -12.73 2.81 -10.64
C HIS A 223 -12.36 1.33 -10.43
N SER A 224 -11.74 0.96 -9.31
CA SER A 224 -11.48 -0.44 -8.98
C SER A 224 -12.63 -1.10 -8.20
N VAL A 225 -13.66 -0.33 -7.87
CA VAL A 225 -14.84 -0.76 -7.12
C VAL A 225 -16.13 -0.33 -7.82
N GLU A 226 -17.21 -1.00 -7.49
CA GLU A 226 -18.55 -0.75 -8.02
C GLU A 226 -19.61 -0.97 -6.94
N GLN A 227 -20.81 -0.48 -7.21
CA GLN A 227 -22.00 -0.84 -6.45
C GLN A 227 -22.43 -2.27 -6.77
N PHE A 228 -23.23 -2.89 -5.89
CA PHE A 228 -23.72 -4.26 -6.07
C PHE A 228 -24.58 -4.49 -7.31
N ASN A 229 -25.13 -3.42 -7.89
CA ASN A 229 -25.86 -3.44 -9.16
C ASN A 229 -24.95 -3.29 -10.41
N GLY A 230 -23.62 -3.24 -10.22
CA GLY A 230 -22.62 -3.10 -11.28
C GLY A 230 -22.42 -1.67 -11.78
N THR A 231 -23.05 -0.67 -11.17
CA THR A 231 -22.83 0.74 -11.54
C THR A 231 -21.62 1.33 -10.80
N PRO A 232 -20.92 2.33 -11.37
CA PRO A 232 -19.87 3.07 -10.65
C PRO A 232 -20.39 3.71 -9.36
N LEU A 233 -19.46 4.08 -8.48
CA LEU A 233 -19.82 4.83 -7.28
C LEU A 233 -20.43 6.19 -7.63
N GLU A 234 -21.53 6.52 -6.95
CA GLU A 234 -22.11 7.86 -7.02
C GLU A 234 -21.10 8.91 -6.56
N HIS A 235 -21.21 10.13 -7.09
CA HIS A 235 -20.24 11.19 -6.82
C HIS A 235 -20.07 11.46 -5.33
N ALA A 236 -21.17 11.62 -4.57
CA ALA A 236 -21.13 11.89 -3.13
C ALA A 236 -20.51 10.73 -2.32
N GLN A 237 -20.81 9.49 -2.71
CA GLN A 237 -20.33 8.28 -2.04
C GLN A 237 -18.80 8.13 -2.05
N ARG A 238 -18.12 8.72 -3.04
CA ARG A 238 -16.64 8.70 -3.13
C ARG A 238 -15.97 9.47 -2.00
N TYR A 239 -16.68 10.41 -1.38
CA TYR A 239 -16.15 11.22 -0.28
C TYR A 239 -16.59 10.70 1.11
N LEU A 240 -17.11 9.47 1.17
CA LEU A 240 -17.50 8.78 2.38
C LEU A 240 -16.68 7.48 2.53
N PRO A 241 -16.53 6.95 3.76
CA PRO A 241 -16.01 5.61 3.93
C PRO A 241 -17.02 4.58 3.40
N ASN A 242 -16.50 3.49 2.84
CA ASN A 242 -17.30 2.40 2.29
C ASN A 242 -16.92 1.07 2.93
N GLN A 243 -17.81 0.08 2.84
CA GLN A 243 -17.54 -1.29 3.22
C GLN A 243 -17.29 -2.13 1.97
N LEU A 244 -16.02 -2.47 1.71
CA LEU A 244 -15.66 -3.38 0.63
C LEU A 244 -16.01 -4.81 1.06
N ILE A 245 -16.92 -5.43 0.30
CA ILE A 245 -17.35 -6.80 0.51
C ILE A 245 -16.53 -7.72 -0.40
N ALA A 246 -15.82 -8.67 0.22
CA ALA A 246 -15.05 -9.69 -0.45
C ALA A 246 -15.73 -11.04 -0.21
N ARG A 247 -16.32 -11.60 -1.28
CA ARG A 247 -16.89 -12.95 -1.27
C ARG A 247 -16.01 -13.87 -2.10
N ASN A 248 -15.64 -15.04 -1.55
CA ASN A 248 -14.85 -16.05 -2.27
C ASN A 248 -15.73 -17.01 -3.07
N SER A 249 -15.10 -17.89 -3.84
CA SER A 249 -15.77 -18.90 -4.67
C SER A 249 -16.45 -20.01 -3.88
N SER A 250 -16.16 -20.13 -2.58
CA SER A 250 -16.84 -21.03 -1.63
C SER A 250 -18.05 -20.37 -0.94
N GLY A 251 -18.34 -19.10 -1.24
CA GLY A 251 -19.47 -18.36 -0.67
C GLY A 251 -19.20 -17.71 0.69
N GLU A 252 -17.97 -17.79 1.21
CA GLU A 252 -17.58 -17.08 2.43
C GLU A 252 -17.45 -15.58 2.15
N GLU A 253 -17.87 -14.75 3.10
CA GLU A 253 -17.84 -13.29 2.99
C GLU A 253 -17.02 -12.68 4.12
N ILE A 254 -16.15 -11.73 3.77
CA ILE A 254 -15.44 -10.87 4.69
C ILE A 254 -15.51 -9.43 4.19
N SER A 255 -15.38 -8.46 5.09
CA SER A 255 -15.39 -7.05 4.73
C SER A 255 -14.33 -6.23 5.43
N MET A 256 -13.97 -5.11 4.80
CA MET A 256 -13.03 -4.12 5.32
C MET A 256 -13.52 -2.71 4.97
N THR A 257 -13.27 -1.76 5.88
CA THR A 257 -13.50 -0.34 5.59
C THR A 257 -12.54 0.11 4.51
N VAL A 258 -13.02 0.90 3.55
CA VAL A 258 -12.17 1.52 2.54
C VAL A 258 -12.44 3.01 2.42
N LEU A 259 -11.38 3.78 2.20
CA LEU A 259 -11.45 5.16 1.77
C LEU A 259 -11.18 5.21 0.27
N ILE A 260 -11.99 5.98 -0.46
CA ILE A 260 -11.90 6.04 -1.92
C ILE A 260 -10.90 7.11 -2.31
N LYS A 261 -9.84 6.68 -2.98
CA LYS A 261 -8.94 7.57 -3.72
C LYS A 261 -9.74 8.18 -4.88
N THR A 262 -10.01 9.48 -4.80
CA THR A 262 -10.77 10.19 -5.84
C THR A 262 -9.96 10.37 -7.12
N GLN A 263 -10.66 10.74 -8.20
CA GLN A 263 -10.07 10.97 -9.50
C GLN A 263 -8.94 12.00 -9.40
N GLY A 264 -7.71 11.60 -9.75
CA GLY A 264 -6.57 12.50 -9.70
C GLY A 264 -5.19 11.84 -9.59
N SER A 265 -5.00 10.59 -10.05
CA SER A 265 -3.70 9.86 -9.98
C SER A 265 -2.63 10.38 -10.95
N ASP A 266 -2.65 11.65 -11.34
CA ASP A 266 -1.44 12.26 -11.90
C ASP A 266 -0.63 12.75 -10.69
N THR A 267 0.65 12.36 -10.59
CA THR A 267 1.57 12.89 -9.57
C THR A 267 1.55 14.42 -9.55
N LYS A 268 1.18 15.05 -10.67
CA LYS A 268 0.93 16.50 -10.77
C LYS A 268 -0.18 17.02 -9.86
N LEU A 269 -1.30 16.29 -9.72
CA LEU A 269 -2.46 16.78 -8.98
C LEU A 269 -2.20 16.79 -7.48
N VAL A 270 -1.64 15.70 -6.95
CA VAL A 270 -1.14 15.68 -5.56
C VAL A 270 0.00 16.69 -5.40
N GLY A 271 0.87 16.82 -6.40
CA GLY A 271 1.96 17.80 -6.43
C GLY A 271 1.54 19.25 -6.35
N GLN A 272 0.31 19.55 -6.72
CA GLN A 272 -0.26 20.88 -6.64
C GLN A 272 -1.35 20.99 -5.57
N MET A 273 -1.43 20.02 -4.65
CA MET A 273 -2.42 19.98 -3.58
C MET A 273 -3.88 20.11 -4.07
N GLN A 274 -4.20 19.55 -5.24
CA GLN A 274 -5.57 19.41 -5.72
C GLN A 274 -6.55 18.79 -4.69
N PRO A 275 -6.19 17.83 -3.80
CA PRO A 275 -7.15 17.33 -2.82
C PRO A 275 -7.65 18.41 -1.85
N CYS A 276 -6.82 19.39 -1.52
CA CYS A 276 -7.21 20.54 -0.70
C CYS A 276 -8.25 21.41 -1.45
N TYR A 277 -7.97 21.76 -2.70
CA TYR A 277 -8.86 22.60 -3.51
C TYR A 277 -10.17 21.89 -3.88
N GLU A 278 -10.15 20.58 -4.07
CA GLU A 278 -11.37 19.78 -4.24
C GLU A 278 -12.23 19.83 -2.98
N ALA A 279 -11.64 19.65 -1.79
CA ALA A 279 -12.37 19.70 -0.53
C ALA A 279 -13.04 21.06 -0.32
N MET A 280 -12.41 22.17 -0.72
CA MET A 280 -13.01 23.52 -0.63
C MET A 280 -14.29 23.67 -1.47
N GLY A 281 -14.50 22.82 -2.47
CA GLY A 281 -15.69 22.81 -3.32
C GLY A 281 -16.81 21.89 -2.83
N LEU A 282 -16.61 21.17 -1.72
CA LEU A 282 -17.55 20.19 -1.20
C LEU A 282 -18.33 20.70 0.02
N ALA A 283 -19.45 20.05 0.30
CA ALA A 283 -20.27 20.28 1.48
C ALA A 283 -20.26 19.05 2.41
N SER A 284 -20.75 19.22 3.63
CA SER A 284 -20.97 18.10 4.53
C SER A 284 -22.03 17.14 3.96
N GLN A 285 -21.93 15.88 4.34
CA GLN A 285 -22.84 14.82 3.96
C GLN A 285 -23.59 14.28 5.17
N HIS A 286 -24.64 13.50 4.91
CA HIS A 286 -25.41 12.84 5.95
C HIS A 286 -25.12 11.34 5.94
N LEU A 287 -24.66 10.82 7.06
CA LEU A 287 -24.40 9.39 7.24
C LEU A 287 -24.94 8.96 8.61
N ASN A 288 -25.79 7.93 8.62
CA ASN A 288 -26.46 7.46 9.85
C ASN A 288 -27.19 8.57 10.65
N GLY A 289 -27.82 9.53 9.95
CA GLY A 289 -28.51 10.65 10.60
C GLY A 289 -27.58 11.64 11.32
N LYS A 290 -26.28 11.61 11.02
CA LYS A 290 -25.28 12.57 11.48
C LYS A 290 -24.72 13.36 10.30
N ASP A 291 -24.43 14.62 10.54
CA ASP A 291 -23.59 15.42 9.65
C ASP A 291 -22.14 14.95 9.75
N VAL A 292 -21.55 14.62 8.60
CA VAL A 292 -20.16 14.21 8.48
C VAL A 292 -19.48 15.05 7.40
N PRO A 293 -18.23 15.50 7.61
CA PRO A 293 -17.51 16.19 6.56
C PRO A 293 -17.20 15.22 5.42
N SER A 294 -17.35 15.69 4.18
CA SER A 294 -16.85 14.98 3.00
C SER A 294 -15.33 14.82 3.11
N LEU A 295 -14.78 13.65 2.79
CA LEU A 295 -13.33 13.43 2.80
C LEU A 295 -12.81 13.21 1.38
N VAL A 296 -11.98 14.13 0.89
CA VAL A 296 -11.20 13.93 -0.34
C VAL A 296 -9.93 13.15 0.03
N SER A 297 -9.82 11.89 -0.41
CA SER A 297 -8.61 11.10 -0.17
C SER A 297 -7.81 10.95 -1.45
N GLN A 298 -6.50 11.24 -1.40
CA GLN A 298 -5.60 11.03 -2.53
C GLN A 298 -4.24 10.48 -2.12
N ILE A 299 -3.63 9.73 -3.04
CA ILE A 299 -2.29 9.18 -2.93
C ILE A 299 -1.60 9.29 -4.29
N ALA A 300 -0.31 9.59 -4.28
CA ALA A 300 0.57 9.59 -5.44
C ALA A 300 1.99 9.18 -5.05
N ASP A 301 2.77 8.72 -6.02
CA ASP A 301 4.22 8.58 -5.89
C ASP A 301 4.82 9.91 -5.42
N GLY A 302 5.63 9.88 -4.37
CA GLY A 302 6.16 11.07 -3.69
C GLY A 302 7.51 11.53 -4.23
N GLU A 303 8.20 10.69 -5.01
CA GLU A 303 9.46 10.99 -5.70
C GLU A 303 9.28 11.17 -7.22
N ASN A 304 8.17 10.72 -7.79
CA ASN A 304 8.04 10.56 -9.24
C ASN A 304 7.53 11.84 -9.95
N GLY A 305 8.29 12.30 -10.94
CA GLY A 305 7.94 13.41 -11.81
C GLY A 305 8.38 14.79 -11.30
N GLY A 306 8.67 15.70 -12.25
CA GLY A 306 9.19 17.03 -11.96
C GLY A 306 8.29 17.89 -11.08
N VAL A 307 6.96 17.77 -11.19
CA VAL A 307 6.02 18.51 -10.33
C VAL A 307 6.12 18.04 -8.88
N MET A 308 6.25 16.74 -8.67
CA MET A 308 6.33 16.18 -7.34
C MET A 308 7.66 16.50 -6.66
N MET A 309 8.75 16.46 -7.41
CA MET A 309 10.07 16.86 -6.91
C MET A 309 10.17 18.37 -6.60
N ASN A 310 9.60 19.23 -7.45
CA ASN A 310 9.88 20.67 -7.42
C ASN A 310 8.72 21.56 -6.90
N GLU A 311 7.47 21.22 -7.20
CA GLU A 311 6.31 22.08 -6.89
C GLU A 311 5.61 21.68 -5.58
N PHE A 312 5.55 20.38 -5.28
CA PHE A 312 4.89 19.86 -4.08
C PHE A 312 5.28 20.58 -2.78
N PRO A 313 6.57 20.83 -2.47
CA PRO A 313 6.93 21.46 -1.21
C PRO A 313 6.25 22.81 -0.98
N GLU A 314 6.17 23.64 -2.01
CA GLU A 314 5.54 24.96 -1.90
C GLU A 314 4.01 24.86 -1.97
N ALA A 315 3.46 23.99 -2.82
CA ALA A 315 2.03 23.73 -2.86
C ALA A 315 1.50 23.24 -1.49
N PHE A 316 2.22 22.33 -0.85
CA PHE A 316 1.90 21.82 0.49
C PHE A 316 1.90 22.94 1.54
N ARG A 317 2.90 23.84 1.50
CA ARG A 317 2.93 25.01 2.40
C ARG A 317 1.74 25.93 2.18
N GLN A 318 1.46 26.28 0.93
CA GLN A 318 0.37 27.19 0.59
C GLN A 318 -0.99 26.64 1.00
N ALA A 319 -1.26 25.36 0.73
CA ALA A 319 -2.50 24.70 1.14
C ALA A 319 -2.70 24.78 2.66
N ASN A 320 -1.66 24.47 3.45
CA ASN A 320 -1.74 24.50 4.90
C ASN A 320 -1.90 25.91 5.48
N ARG A 321 -1.21 26.92 4.91
CA ARG A 321 -1.37 28.32 5.31
C ARG A 321 -2.78 28.85 5.03
N ARG A 322 -3.36 28.53 3.87
CA ARG A 322 -4.74 28.91 3.53
C ARG A 322 -5.77 28.37 4.54
N ILE A 323 -5.63 27.10 4.92
CA ILE A 323 -6.51 26.45 5.91
C ILE A 323 -6.38 27.13 7.27
N ARG A 324 -5.15 27.38 7.72
CA ARG A 324 -4.88 28.12 8.97
C ARG A 324 -5.55 29.50 8.94
N ASP A 325 -5.51 30.17 7.80
CA ASP A 325 -6.08 31.51 7.61
C ASP A 325 -7.62 31.50 7.43
N GLY A 326 -8.24 30.31 7.52
CA GLY A 326 -9.70 30.13 7.57
C GLY A 326 -10.38 29.96 6.22
N GLU A 327 -9.63 29.72 5.14
CA GLU A 327 -10.22 29.49 3.81
C GLU A 327 -10.95 28.15 3.72
N GLY A 328 -12.18 28.17 3.19
CA GLY A 328 -12.91 26.96 2.76
C GLY A 328 -13.65 26.18 3.83
N ASN A 329 -13.53 26.52 5.13
CA ASN A 329 -14.12 25.75 6.24
C ASN A 329 -13.84 24.23 6.15
N ILE A 330 -12.60 23.93 5.73
CA ILE A 330 -12.06 22.59 5.60
C ILE A 330 -10.87 22.39 6.52
N THR A 331 -10.44 21.15 6.68
CA THR A 331 -9.19 20.82 7.37
C THR A 331 -8.46 19.66 6.69
N ALA A 332 -7.17 19.50 6.98
CA ALA A 332 -6.46 18.27 6.69
C ALA A 332 -6.80 17.23 7.77
N LEU A 333 -7.06 15.98 7.38
CA LEU A 333 -7.22 14.83 8.29
C LEU A 333 -6.46 13.62 7.76
N ASN A 334 -5.88 12.83 8.65
CA ASN A 334 -5.39 11.49 8.30
C ASN A 334 -6.56 10.48 8.26
N GLY A 335 -6.37 9.35 7.56
CA GLY A 335 -7.46 8.39 7.33
C GLY A 335 -7.99 7.78 8.63
N SER A 336 -7.10 7.35 9.51
CA SER A 336 -7.49 6.82 10.83
C SER A 336 -8.07 7.90 11.75
N GLU A 337 -7.58 9.13 11.66
CA GLU A 337 -8.10 10.28 12.41
C GLU A 337 -9.57 10.55 12.02
N TYR A 338 -9.86 10.59 10.72
CA TYR A 338 -11.23 10.75 10.22
C TYR A 338 -12.15 9.62 10.68
N LEU A 339 -11.73 8.36 10.54
CA LEU A 339 -12.53 7.20 10.94
C LEU A 339 -12.78 7.17 12.46
N ALA A 340 -11.79 7.54 13.28
CA ALA A 340 -11.96 7.64 14.73
C ALA A 340 -12.96 8.72 15.12
N HIS A 341 -12.96 9.86 14.42
CA HIS A 341 -13.97 10.89 14.65
C HIS A 341 -15.40 10.45 14.26
N LEU A 342 -15.56 9.68 13.18
CA LEU A 342 -16.85 9.11 12.81
C LEU A 342 -17.36 8.12 13.88
N ASP A 343 -16.49 7.26 14.39
CA ASP A 343 -16.82 6.32 15.47
C ASP A 343 -17.28 7.07 16.74
N ALA A 344 -16.57 8.16 17.11
CA ALA A 344 -16.90 8.97 18.28
C ALA A 344 -18.28 9.65 18.23
N ILE A 345 -18.85 9.86 17.03
CA ILE A 345 -20.21 10.41 16.85
C ILE A 345 -21.27 9.33 16.56
N GLY A 346 -20.90 8.04 16.68
CA GLY A 346 -21.79 6.89 16.49
C GLY A 346 -21.93 6.44 15.03
N VAL A 347 -21.02 6.85 14.15
CA VAL A 347 -20.99 6.47 12.73
C VAL A 347 -19.96 5.36 12.53
N GLU A 348 -20.36 4.14 12.89
CA GLU A 348 -19.55 2.91 12.78
C GLU A 348 -19.56 2.29 11.37
N THR A 349 -18.65 1.32 11.11
CA THR A 349 -18.51 0.60 9.82
C THR A 349 -19.80 0.02 9.26
N LYS A 350 -20.72 -0.46 10.10
CA LYS A 350 -22.01 -1.04 9.67
C LYS A 350 -22.93 -0.04 8.97
N HIS A 351 -22.69 1.26 9.13
CA HIS A 351 -23.45 2.32 8.49
C HIS A 351 -22.88 2.75 7.14
N PHE A 352 -21.68 2.26 6.78
CA PHE A 352 -21.03 2.63 5.54
C PHE A 352 -21.71 1.93 4.35
N PRO A 353 -21.83 2.58 3.19
CA PRO A 353 -22.35 1.94 1.99
C PRO A 353 -21.52 0.71 1.61
N ARG A 354 -22.20 -0.37 1.22
CA ARG A 354 -21.56 -1.62 0.78
C ARG A 354 -21.19 -1.52 -0.70
N ILE A 355 -19.96 -1.88 -1.02
CA ILE A 355 -19.41 -1.91 -2.39
C ILE A 355 -18.69 -3.24 -2.63
N GLN A 356 -18.36 -3.53 -3.89
CA GLN A 356 -17.61 -4.71 -4.29
C GLN A 356 -16.52 -4.33 -5.31
N ALA A 357 -15.58 -5.23 -5.58
CA ALA A 357 -14.59 -4.99 -6.63
C ALA A 357 -15.25 -4.95 -8.02
N VAL A 358 -14.66 -4.16 -8.92
CA VAL A 358 -15.20 -3.94 -10.27
C VAL A 358 -15.38 -5.25 -11.05
N LEU A 359 -16.42 -5.33 -11.87
CA LEU A 359 -16.86 -6.50 -12.67
C LEU A 359 -17.45 -7.67 -11.87
N GLN A 360 -17.43 -7.63 -10.54
CA GLN A 360 -17.99 -8.72 -9.74
C GLN A 360 -19.51 -8.84 -9.90
N HIS A 361 -20.27 -7.76 -10.13
CA HIS A 361 -21.70 -7.85 -10.45
C HIS A 361 -21.95 -8.75 -11.66
N ARG A 362 -21.17 -8.56 -12.73
CA ARG A 362 -21.26 -9.37 -13.95
C ARG A 362 -20.93 -10.83 -13.66
N LEU A 363 -19.84 -11.08 -12.92
CA LEU A 363 -19.43 -12.42 -12.53
C LEU A 363 -20.54 -13.13 -11.74
N TRP A 364 -21.04 -12.50 -10.68
CA TRP A 364 -22.03 -13.12 -9.81
C TRP A 364 -23.38 -13.35 -10.47
N ARG A 365 -23.74 -12.53 -11.48
CA ARG A 365 -24.90 -12.78 -12.34
C ARG A 365 -24.74 -14.02 -13.23
N GLU A 366 -23.52 -14.27 -13.71
CA GLU A 366 -23.23 -15.45 -14.52
C GLU A 366 -23.18 -16.72 -13.65
N VAL A 367 -22.63 -16.64 -12.43
CA VAL A 367 -22.57 -17.76 -11.48
C VAL A 367 -23.97 -18.18 -11.01
N GLY A 368 -24.87 -17.22 -10.74
CA GLY A 368 -26.21 -17.51 -10.21
C GLY A 368 -26.20 -17.92 -8.72
N GLU A 369 -27.18 -18.72 -8.31
CA GLU A 369 -27.39 -19.07 -6.89
C GLU A 369 -26.41 -20.13 -6.35
N ALA A 370 -25.89 -21.00 -7.20
CA ALA A 370 -25.02 -22.12 -6.80
C ALA A 370 -23.55 -21.71 -6.77
N THR A 371 -23.13 -21.00 -5.72
CA THR A 371 -21.73 -20.56 -5.56
C THR A 371 -20.84 -21.72 -5.12
N HIS A 372 -19.93 -22.13 -5.99
CA HIS A 372 -18.84 -23.09 -5.73
C HIS A 372 -17.69 -22.85 -6.72
N PRO A 373 -16.46 -23.31 -6.43
CA PRO A 373 -15.27 -23.01 -7.24
C PRO A 373 -15.42 -23.29 -8.74
N ASP A 374 -15.96 -24.44 -9.11
CA ASP A 374 -16.12 -24.82 -10.53
C ASP A 374 -17.08 -23.89 -11.29
N ALA A 375 -18.17 -23.44 -10.65
CA ALA A 375 -19.09 -22.49 -11.24
C ALA A 375 -18.46 -21.11 -11.44
N VAL A 376 -17.64 -20.65 -10.48
CA VAL A 376 -16.91 -19.38 -10.61
C VAL A 376 -15.91 -19.45 -11.76
N SER A 377 -15.11 -20.51 -11.84
CA SER A 377 -14.16 -20.72 -12.95
C SER A 377 -14.87 -20.76 -14.31
N THR A 378 -15.96 -21.53 -14.41
CA THR A 378 -16.77 -21.62 -15.64
C THR A 378 -17.35 -20.25 -16.04
N ALA A 379 -17.82 -19.46 -15.08
CA ALA A 379 -18.34 -18.12 -15.32
C ALA A 379 -17.25 -17.16 -15.81
N ILE A 380 -16.06 -17.20 -15.21
CA ILE A 380 -14.90 -16.39 -15.64
C ILE A 380 -14.51 -16.75 -17.07
N GLU A 381 -14.38 -18.03 -17.41
CA GLU A 381 -14.08 -18.48 -18.77
C GLU A 381 -15.16 -18.03 -19.77
N THR A 382 -16.43 -18.20 -19.41
CA THR A 382 -17.57 -17.81 -20.24
C THR A 382 -17.55 -16.30 -20.52
N LEU A 383 -17.40 -15.47 -19.49
CA LEU A 383 -17.38 -14.02 -19.62
C LEU A 383 -16.15 -13.54 -20.41
N THR A 384 -14.98 -14.14 -20.17
CA THR A 384 -13.74 -13.81 -20.89
C THR A 384 -13.87 -14.14 -22.38
N SER A 385 -14.49 -15.28 -22.74
CA SER A 385 -14.65 -15.72 -24.12
C SER A 385 -15.53 -14.80 -24.99
N ARG A 386 -16.32 -13.91 -24.36
CA ARG A 386 -17.15 -12.92 -25.06
C ARG A 386 -16.33 -11.80 -25.70
N GLY A 387 -15.09 -11.59 -25.25
CA GLY A 387 -14.19 -10.57 -25.80
C GLY A 387 -14.68 -9.12 -25.61
N ASP A 388 -15.55 -8.86 -24.62
CA ASP A 388 -16.16 -7.56 -24.36
C ASP A 388 -15.43 -6.71 -23.31
N GLY A 389 -14.16 -7.06 -23.01
CA GLY A 389 -13.32 -6.37 -22.04
C GLY A 389 -13.45 -6.87 -20.60
N PHE A 390 -14.15 -7.97 -20.34
CA PHE A 390 -14.13 -8.63 -19.02
C PHE A 390 -12.75 -9.18 -18.67
N SER A 391 -12.24 -8.88 -17.47
CA SER A 391 -10.96 -9.38 -16.95
C SER A 391 -11.00 -9.54 -15.43
N MET A 392 -10.33 -10.58 -14.92
CA MET A 392 -10.15 -10.84 -13.48
C MET A 392 -8.70 -10.60 -13.01
N GLN A 393 -7.97 -9.72 -13.71
CA GLN A 393 -6.58 -9.37 -13.42
C GLN A 393 -6.43 -8.16 -12.47
N GLY A 394 -7.53 -7.65 -11.90
CA GLY A 394 -7.57 -6.44 -11.07
C GLY A 394 -7.73 -5.13 -11.86
N ALA A 395 -7.79 -4.01 -11.12
CA ALA A 395 -7.74 -2.65 -11.67
C ALA A 395 -6.72 -1.78 -10.91
N SER A 396 -5.93 -0.96 -11.63
CA SER A 396 -4.80 -0.16 -11.12
C SER A 396 -4.87 1.30 -11.61
N TRP A 397 -4.12 2.23 -11.01
CA TRP A 397 -4.04 3.62 -11.51
C TRP A 397 -3.37 3.75 -12.87
N THR A 398 -2.58 2.77 -13.28
CA THR A 398 -1.79 2.87 -14.51
C THR A 398 -2.64 2.68 -15.75
N ASN A 399 -3.89 2.20 -15.62
CA ASN A 399 -5.00 2.05 -16.60
C ASN A 399 -4.70 1.47 -18.00
N ASN A 400 -3.43 1.34 -18.39
CA ASN A 400 -2.92 1.03 -19.72
C ASN A 400 -1.79 -0.01 -19.70
N LEU A 401 -1.28 -0.40 -18.52
CA LEU A 401 -0.22 -1.41 -18.38
C LEU A 401 -0.83 -2.76 -18.01
N SER A 402 -0.60 -3.77 -18.85
CA SER A 402 -0.91 -5.16 -18.48
C SER A 402 0.20 -5.71 -17.59
N TRP A 403 -0.17 -6.10 -16.37
CA TRP A 403 0.74 -6.73 -15.40
C TRP A 403 0.91 -8.23 -15.62
N VAL A 404 0.20 -8.78 -16.61
CA VAL A 404 0.08 -10.22 -16.89
C VAL A 404 0.47 -10.54 -18.33
N GLU A 405 -0.12 -9.85 -19.31
CA GLU A 405 0.09 -10.13 -20.73
C GLU A 405 1.52 -9.78 -21.16
N GLY A 406 2.22 -10.73 -21.79
CA GLY A 406 3.58 -10.53 -22.28
C GLY A 406 4.70 -10.74 -21.25
N TYR A 407 4.38 -11.16 -20.01
CA TYR A 407 5.36 -11.35 -18.92
C TYR A 407 5.42 -12.79 -18.37
N SER A 408 5.06 -13.81 -19.16
CA SER A 408 5.16 -15.22 -18.73
C SER A 408 6.59 -15.61 -18.30
N ASN A 409 7.60 -15.00 -18.92
CA ASN A 409 9.02 -15.15 -18.57
C ASN A 409 9.40 -14.65 -17.17
N VAL A 410 8.50 -13.95 -16.47
CA VAL A 410 8.64 -13.52 -15.07
C VAL A 410 7.61 -14.20 -14.18
N LEU A 411 6.35 -14.26 -14.63
CA LEU A 411 5.22 -14.74 -13.81
C LEU A 411 5.24 -16.24 -13.58
N GLU A 412 5.56 -17.06 -14.59
CA GLU A 412 5.64 -18.52 -14.40
C GLU A 412 6.79 -18.90 -13.46
N PRO A 413 8.02 -18.36 -13.61
CA PRO A 413 9.08 -18.56 -12.63
C PRO A 413 8.69 -18.10 -11.22
N MET A 414 8.02 -16.96 -11.08
CA MET A 414 7.53 -16.44 -9.80
C MET A 414 6.58 -17.42 -9.12
N GLN A 415 5.56 -17.91 -9.82
CA GLN A 415 4.63 -18.92 -9.30
C GLN A 415 5.35 -20.22 -8.93
N SER A 416 6.29 -20.67 -9.77
CA SER A 416 7.06 -21.88 -9.50
C SER A 416 7.96 -21.76 -8.27
N LEU A 417 8.60 -20.60 -8.08
CA LEU A 417 9.46 -20.34 -6.92
C LEU A 417 8.65 -20.30 -5.62
N SER A 418 7.52 -19.59 -5.62
CA SER A 418 6.58 -19.54 -4.50
C SER A 418 6.07 -20.94 -4.13
N ALA A 419 5.61 -21.71 -5.10
CA ALA A 419 5.12 -23.07 -4.85
C ALA A 419 6.18 -23.97 -4.21
N GLN A 420 7.44 -23.89 -4.67
CA GLN A 420 8.56 -24.64 -4.09
C GLN A 420 8.91 -24.16 -2.67
N PHE A 421 8.84 -22.85 -2.41
CA PHE A 421 9.05 -22.28 -1.08
C PHE A 421 8.03 -22.84 -0.08
N HIS A 422 6.73 -22.76 -0.42
CA HIS A 422 5.65 -23.28 0.41
C HIS A 422 5.75 -24.80 0.61
N GLN A 423 6.02 -25.55 -0.46
CA GLN A 423 6.23 -27.00 -0.37
C GLN A 423 7.36 -27.36 0.60
N ARG A 424 8.43 -26.57 0.63
CA ARG A 424 9.58 -26.81 1.50
C ARG A 424 9.31 -26.43 2.95
N PHE A 425 8.69 -25.28 3.21
CA PHE A 425 8.69 -24.68 4.54
C PHE A 425 7.37 -24.76 5.29
N ASP A 426 6.20 -24.86 4.64
CA ASP A 426 4.91 -24.74 5.33
C ASP A 426 4.73 -25.79 6.44
N ALA A 427 4.99 -27.06 6.12
CA ALA A 427 4.88 -28.15 7.10
C ALA A 427 5.91 -28.02 8.24
N ALA A 428 7.12 -27.52 7.92
CA ALA A 428 8.17 -27.30 8.90
C ALA A 428 7.81 -26.15 9.85
N VAL A 429 7.34 -25.01 9.33
CA VAL A 429 6.89 -23.84 10.11
C VAL A 429 5.66 -24.18 10.96
N ALA A 430 4.72 -24.96 10.44
CA ALA A 430 3.57 -25.43 11.19
C ALA A 430 3.97 -26.33 12.38
N THR A 431 5.05 -27.10 12.24
CA THR A 431 5.59 -27.97 13.29
C THR A 431 6.43 -27.19 14.31
N ASP A 432 7.29 -26.30 13.82
CA ASP A 432 8.20 -25.48 14.60
C ASP A 432 8.27 -24.06 14.00
N PRO A 433 7.56 -23.08 14.57
CA PRO A 433 7.61 -21.70 14.11
C PRO A 433 9.01 -21.07 14.16
N SER A 434 9.96 -21.61 14.92
CA SER A 434 11.33 -21.05 14.96
C SER A 434 12.08 -21.22 13.64
N VAL A 435 11.58 -22.06 12.73
CA VAL A 435 12.08 -22.21 11.36
C VAL A 435 12.14 -20.86 10.62
N THR A 436 11.20 -19.95 10.88
CA THR A 436 11.16 -18.63 10.22
C THR A 436 12.34 -17.73 10.58
N ALA A 437 13.01 -18.01 11.71
CA ALA A 437 14.22 -17.31 12.14
C ALA A 437 15.52 -17.92 11.55
N THR A 438 15.43 -19.03 10.81
CA THR A 438 16.61 -19.68 10.24
C THR A 438 17.13 -18.93 9.01
N PRO A 439 18.47 -18.90 8.78
CA PRO A 439 19.03 -18.29 7.58
C PRO A 439 18.49 -18.91 6.27
N ALA A 440 18.26 -20.23 6.26
CA ALA A 440 17.73 -20.93 5.08
C ALA A 440 16.33 -20.43 4.69
N TYR A 441 15.43 -20.28 5.67
CA TYR A 441 14.09 -19.73 5.44
C TYR A 441 14.16 -18.28 4.96
N GLN A 442 14.91 -17.44 5.68
CA GLN A 442 15.00 -16.00 5.37
C GLN A 442 15.64 -15.72 4.00
N GLN A 443 16.67 -16.49 3.62
CA GLN A 443 17.27 -16.39 2.29
C GLN A 443 16.28 -16.78 1.19
N ALA A 444 15.55 -17.87 1.35
CA ALA A 444 14.56 -18.29 0.35
C ALA A 444 13.41 -17.28 0.27
N LEU A 445 12.89 -16.83 1.42
CA LEU A 445 11.81 -15.84 1.50
C LEU A 445 12.22 -14.52 0.81
N LEU A 446 13.44 -14.03 1.05
CA LEU A 446 13.93 -12.82 0.41
C LEU A 446 13.79 -12.87 -1.12
N HIS A 447 14.14 -13.99 -1.75
CA HIS A 447 14.06 -14.12 -3.20
C HIS A 447 12.61 -14.26 -3.70
N VAL A 448 11.73 -14.95 -2.96
CA VAL A 448 10.28 -14.99 -3.24
C VAL A 448 9.73 -13.57 -3.24
N LEU A 449 9.93 -12.83 -2.14
CA LEU A 449 9.42 -11.47 -2.01
C LEU A 449 9.97 -10.57 -3.11
N LEU A 450 11.28 -10.56 -3.35
CA LEU A 450 11.88 -9.68 -4.36
C LEU A 450 11.38 -9.97 -5.78
N LEU A 451 11.18 -11.23 -6.15
CA LEU A 451 10.72 -11.61 -7.48
C LEU A 451 9.30 -11.10 -7.80
N GLU A 452 8.49 -10.90 -6.77
CA GLU A 452 7.09 -10.45 -6.90
C GLU A 452 6.90 -8.96 -7.15
N THR A 453 7.98 -8.17 -7.09
CA THR A 453 7.91 -6.71 -7.26
C THR A 453 7.24 -6.30 -8.58
N SER A 454 6.52 -5.17 -8.56
CA SER A 454 5.91 -4.61 -9.77
C SER A 454 6.97 -4.14 -10.77
N CYS A 455 8.13 -3.64 -10.30
CA CYS A 455 9.13 -2.98 -11.15
C CYS A 455 9.65 -3.84 -12.30
N PHE A 456 9.75 -5.16 -12.13
CA PHE A 456 10.20 -6.06 -13.19
C PHE A 456 9.26 -6.16 -14.39
N ARG A 457 8.04 -5.63 -14.28
CA ARG A 457 7.03 -5.59 -15.34
C ARG A 457 6.63 -4.17 -15.71
N TYR A 458 6.78 -3.21 -14.80
CA TYR A 458 6.45 -1.81 -15.04
C TYR A 458 7.35 -1.18 -16.13
N TRP A 459 8.66 -1.43 -16.06
CA TRP A 459 9.66 -0.78 -16.92
C TRP A 459 9.86 -1.45 -18.29
N GLY A 460 9.06 -2.47 -18.61
CA GLY A 460 9.19 -3.21 -19.86
C GLY A 460 10.13 -4.42 -19.79
N GLN A 461 10.24 -5.12 -20.92
CA GLN A 461 11.18 -6.22 -21.12
C GLN A 461 12.64 -5.73 -21.20
N GLY A 462 13.60 -6.64 -20.99
CA GLY A 462 15.03 -6.38 -21.09
C GLY A 462 15.70 -6.45 -19.72
N LEU A 463 16.51 -5.46 -19.37
CA LEU A 463 17.32 -5.46 -18.15
C LEU A 463 16.50 -5.76 -16.88
N TRP A 464 15.28 -5.21 -16.77
CA TRP A 464 14.40 -5.45 -15.62
C TRP A 464 13.87 -6.88 -15.54
N THR A 465 13.57 -7.52 -16.67
CA THR A 465 13.16 -8.93 -16.68
C THR A 465 14.35 -9.88 -16.54
N GLU A 466 15.55 -9.48 -16.96
CA GLU A 466 16.81 -10.18 -16.67
C GLU A 466 17.14 -10.16 -15.17
N PHE A 467 16.91 -9.03 -14.48
CA PHE A 467 17.02 -8.97 -13.02
C PHE A 467 16.07 -9.94 -12.32
N ALA A 468 14.82 -10.04 -12.79
CA ALA A 468 13.85 -11.00 -12.26
C ALA A 468 14.34 -12.45 -12.45
N GLN A 469 14.86 -12.78 -13.63
CA GLN A 469 15.40 -14.12 -13.92
C GLN A 469 16.59 -14.47 -13.02
N GLU A 470 17.49 -13.52 -12.77
CA GLU A 470 18.62 -13.73 -11.88
C GLU A 470 18.18 -13.91 -10.41
N ILE A 471 17.20 -13.13 -9.93
CA ILE A 471 16.61 -13.31 -8.59
C ILE A 471 15.96 -14.69 -8.49
N ASN A 472 15.19 -15.11 -9.50
CA ASN A 472 14.59 -16.43 -9.54
C ASN A 472 15.66 -17.55 -9.48
N ARG A 473 16.72 -17.46 -10.28
CA ARG A 473 17.82 -18.44 -10.29
C ARG A 473 18.48 -18.58 -8.92
N ARG A 474 18.69 -17.46 -8.21
CA ARG A 474 19.24 -17.46 -6.85
C ARG A 474 18.26 -18.02 -5.83
N GLY A 475 16.97 -17.69 -5.94
CA GLY A 475 15.91 -18.26 -5.12
C GLY A 475 15.83 -19.78 -5.24
N GLN A 476 15.90 -20.31 -6.47
CA GLN A 476 15.96 -21.75 -6.72
C GLN A 476 17.20 -22.40 -6.08
N SER A 477 18.35 -21.71 -6.11
CA SER A 477 19.58 -22.19 -5.48
C SER A 477 19.46 -22.21 -3.95
N ALA A 478 18.84 -21.19 -3.35
CA ALA A 478 18.57 -21.14 -1.92
C ALA A 478 17.62 -22.26 -1.48
N LEU A 479 16.61 -22.58 -2.30
CA LEU A 479 15.68 -23.69 -2.08
C LEU A 479 16.27 -25.08 -2.37
N ALA A 480 17.42 -25.18 -3.05
CA ALA A 480 18.09 -26.45 -3.32
C ALA A 480 19.13 -26.84 -2.26
N THR A 481 19.54 -25.90 -1.41
CA THR A 481 20.54 -26.16 -0.35
C THR A 481 19.88 -26.99 0.76
N GLU A 482 20.39 -28.19 1.07
CA GLU A 482 19.88 -28.99 2.19
C GLU A 482 20.00 -28.23 3.52
N PRO A 483 19.05 -28.40 4.46
CA PRO A 483 19.02 -27.68 5.74
C PRO A 483 20.25 -27.90 6.62
#